data_AF-A0A2H3AYP1-F1
#
_entry.id   AF-A0A2H3AYP1-F1
#
_cell.length_a   1.000
_cell.length_b   1.000
_cell.length_c   1.000
_cell.angle_alpha   90.00
_cell.angle_beta   90.00
_cell.angle_gamma   90.00
#
_symmetry.space_group_name_H-M   'P 1'
#
loop_
_entity.id
_entity.type
_entity.pdbx_description
1 polymer ?
#
loop_
_entity_poly.entity_id
_entity_poly.type
_entity_poly.pdbx_seq_one_letter_code
_entity_poly.pdbx_strand_id
1 'polypeptide(L)'
;MCFHSIAQEPVEGGPKTAEFPPEDQSTTDFFNLLDISPDLKLEQRASLERVLFHNRLAFGLDGRLGNHDALVKIELKPGSEPVSLPPFPVSPANRDVMNKQIDAWIQLGVIEPSKSPWGAPAFIAYRNNK
;
A
#
# COMPACT_ATOMS: atom_id res chain seq x y z
N MET A 1 32.19 22.32 28.39
CA MET A 1 31.53 21.11 28.94
C MET A 1 30.76 20.49 27.78
N CYS A 2 31.20 19.34 27.27
CA CYS A 2 30.57 18.65 26.15
C CYS A 2 29.46 17.72 26.69
N PHE A 3 28.21 17.98 26.30
CA PHE A 3 27.12 17.03 26.52
C PHE A 3 27.19 15.95 25.46
N HIS A 4 27.47 14.72 25.89
CA HIS A 4 27.37 13.53 25.05
C HIS A 4 25.88 13.24 24.82
N SER A 5 25.41 13.46 23.59
CA SER A 5 24.11 12.99 23.13
C SER A 5 24.20 11.48 22.92
N ILE A 6 23.49 10.72 23.76
CA ILE A 6 23.34 9.27 23.57
C ILE A 6 22.25 9.11 22.51
N ALA A 7 22.64 9.09 21.23
CA ALA A 7 21.75 8.72 20.15
C ALA A 7 21.38 7.25 20.36
N GLN A 8 20.11 6.97 20.64
CA GLN A 8 19.60 5.60 20.59
C GLN A 8 19.70 5.11 19.15
N GLU A 9 20.18 3.87 18.99
CA GLU A 9 20.24 3.22 17.68
C GLU A 9 18.84 3.17 17.05
N PRO A 10 18.73 3.40 15.72
CA PRO A 10 17.44 3.33 15.06
C PRO A 10 16.85 1.93 15.20
N VAL A 11 15.58 1.86 15.57
CA VAL A 11 14.82 0.60 15.65
C VAL A 11 14.95 -0.13 14.31
N GLU A 12 15.55 -1.31 14.34
CA GLU A 12 15.68 -2.20 13.17
C GLU A 12 14.27 -2.65 12.76
N GLY A 13 13.69 -1.91 11.81
CA GLY A 13 12.42 -2.30 11.20
C GLY A 13 12.57 -3.64 10.51
N GLY A 14 11.56 -4.51 10.69
CA GLY A 14 11.45 -5.81 10.04
C GLY A 14 11.55 -5.72 8.50
N PRO A 15 11.58 -6.86 7.79
CA PRO A 15 11.94 -6.91 6.37
C PRO A 15 11.19 -5.83 5.56
N LYS A 16 11.96 -4.93 4.95
CA LYS A 16 11.47 -3.92 4.01
C LYS A 16 11.07 -4.61 2.69
N THR A 17 10.07 -5.47 2.73
CA THR A 17 9.44 -6.05 1.54
C THR A 17 8.19 -5.23 1.22
N ALA A 18 8.36 -3.99 0.80
CA ALA A 18 7.35 -3.33 -0.02
C ALA A 18 7.47 -3.92 -1.42
N GLU A 19 6.89 -5.10 -1.62
CA GLU A 19 6.77 -5.74 -2.94
C GLU A 19 6.18 -4.70 -3.90
N PHE A 20 6.73 -4.62 -5.13
CA PHE A 20 6.01 -3.88 -6.16
C PHE A 20 4.58 -4.43 -6.18
N PRO A 21 3.54 -3.59 -6.25
CA PRO A 21 2.20 -4.10 -6.47
C PRO A 21 2.30 -5.01 -7.71
N PRO A 22 1.99 -6.31 -7.60
CA PRO A 22 1.94 -7.15 -8.77
C PRO A 22 1.05 -6.48 -9.81
N GLU A 23 1.35 -6.70 -11.10
CA GLU A 23 0.40 -6.28 -12.14
C GLU A 23 -0.97 -6.81 -11.76
N ASP A 24 -1.93 -5.89 -11.75
CA ASP A 24 -3.26 -6.18 -11.25
C ASP A 24 -3.91 -7.27 -12.10
N GLN A 25 -4.42 -8.30 -11.43
CA GLN A 25 -5.03 -9.44 -12.08
C GLN A 25 -6.55 -9.26 -12.10
N SER A 26 -7.14 -9.41 -13.28
CA SER A 26 -8.57 -9.22 -13.46
C SER A 26 -9.38 -10.38 -12.89
N THR A 27 -10.51 -10.08 -12.25
CA THR A 27 -11.53 -11.07 -11.88
C THR A 27 -12.07 -11.84 -13.09
N THR A 28 -11.96 -11.31 -14.31
CA THR A 28 -12.41 -12.01 -15.53
C THR A 28 -11.60 -13.29 -15.78
N ASP A 29 -10.32 -13.28 -15.41
CA ASP A 29 -9.40 -14.40 -15.58
C ASP A 29 -9.34 -15.30 -14.34
N PHE A 30 -10.22 -15.11 -13.36
CA PHE A 30 -10.14 -15.72 -12.03
C PHE A 30 -9.79 -17.22 -12.02
N PHE A 31 -10.42 -18.02 -12.87
CA PHE A 31 -10.15 -19.46 -12.93
C PHE A 31 -8.84 -19.83 -13.65
N ASN A 32 -8.34 -18.97 -14.54
CA ASN A 32 -7.06 -19.16 -15.22
C ASN A 32 -5.88 -18.81 -14.31
N LEU A 33 -6.10 -17.95 -13.31
CA LEU A 33 -5.09 -17.53 -12.34
C LEU A 33 -4.84 -18.59 -11.25
N LEU A 34 -5.76 -19.53 -11.07
CA LEU A 34 -5.72 -20.52 -10.02
C LEU A 34 -4.98 -21.78 -10.47
N ASP A 35 -3.89 -22.10 -9.79
CA ASP A 35 -3.22 -23.40 -9.93
C ASP A 35 -4.01 -24.46 -9.13
N ILE A 36 -4.87 -25.20 -9.83
CA ILE A 36 -5.70 -26.27 -9.27
C ILE A 36 -5.11 -27.61 -9.72
N SER A 37 -4.73 -28.44 -8.74
CA SER A 37 -4.18 -29.78 -9.00
C SER A 37 -5.01 -30.59 -10.02
N PRO A 38 -4.36 -31.19 -11.03
CA PRO A 38 -5.05 -31.98 -12.04
C PRO A 38 -5.58 -33.32 -11.49
N ASP A 39 -5.13 -33.76 -10.32
CA ASP A 39 -5.48 -35.05 -9.72
C ASP A 39 -6.85 -35.04 -9.01
N LEU A 40 -7.52 -33.89 -8.98
CA LEU A 40 -8.85 -33.77 -8.38
C LEU A 40 -9.91 -34.46 -9.23
N LYS A 41 -10.80 -35.20 -8.57
CA LYS A 41 -12.01 -35.72 -9.22
C LYS A 41 -12.91 -34.55 -9.65
N LEU A 42 -13.70 -34.78 -10.69
CA LEU A 42 -14.61 -33.77 -11.26
C LEU A 42 -15.50 -33.09 -10.19
N GLU A 43 -16.05 -33.88 -9.26
CA GLU A 43 -16.89 -33.36 -8.18
C GLU A 43 -16.11 -32.49 -7.18
N GLN A 44 -14.86 -32.87 -6.87
CA GLN A 44 -14.00 -32.13 -5.95
C GLN A 44 -13.59 -30.79 -6.54
N ARG A 45 -13.20 -30.78 -7.83
CA ARG A 45 -12.89 -29.56 -8.58
C ARG A 45 -14.10 -28.62 -8.62
N ALA A 46 -15.28 -29.12 -8.98
CA ALA A 46 -16.51 -28.31 -9.01
C ALA A 46 -16.87 -27.72 -7.63
N SER A 47 -16.67 -28.49 -6.55
CA SER A 47 -16.88 -28.00 -5.20
C SER A 47 -15.87 -26.90 -4.82
N LEU A 48 -14.61 -27.07 -5.17
CA LEU A 48 -13.55 -26.09 -4.91
C LEU A 48 -13.79 -24.78 -5.68
N GLU A 49 -14.05 -24.87 -6.99
CA GLU A 49 -14.36 -23.72 -7.84
C GLU A 49 -15.54 -22.90 -7.29
N ARG A 50 -16.58 -23.57 -6.79
CA ARG A 50 -17.71 -22.91 -6.13
C ARG A 50 -17.27 -22.10 -4.91
N VAL A 51 -16.45 -22.67 -4.03
CA VAL A 51 -15.97 -21.98 -2.82
C VAL A 51 -15.08 -20.80 -3.19
N LEU A 52 -14.16 -20.97 -4.14
CA LEU A 52 -13.26 -19.92 -4.59
C LEU A 52 -14.03 -18.76 -5.21
N PHE A 53 -14.99 -19.05 -6.11
CA PHE A 53 -15.79 -18.01 -6.74
C PHE A 53 -16.71 -17.29 -5.74
N HIS A 54 -17.30 -18.02 -4.79
CA HIS A 54 -18.11 -17.44 -3.74
C HIS A 54 -17.29 -16.47 -2.88
N ASN A 55 -16.05 -16.84 -2.55
CA ASN A 55 -15.13 -16.04 -1.75
C ASN A 55 -14.19 -15.16 -2.57
N ARG A 56 -14.46 -14.93 -3.87
CA ARG A 56 -13.56 -14.17 -4.76
C ARG A 56 -13.21 -12.77 -4.24
N LEU A 57 -14.08 -12.18 -3.43
CA LEU A 57 -13.85 -10.87 -2.83
C LEU A 57 -12.75 -10.87 -1.74
N ALA A 58 -12.34 -12.02 -1.24
CA ALA A 58 -11.22 -12.17 -0.31
C ALA A 58 -9.85 -12.03 -1.00
N PHE A 59 -9.81 -12.08 -2.33
CA PHE A 59 -8.58 -11.91 -3.12
C PHE A 59 -8.42 -10.45 -3.55
N GLY A 60 -7.17 -9.98 -3.60
CA GLY A 60 -6.79 -8.65 -4.10
C GLY A 60 -6.75 -8.61 -5.63
N LEU A 61 -7.93 -8.63 -6.25
CA LEU A 61 -8.12 -8.57 -7.71
C LEU A 61 -8.67 -7.21 -8.13
N ASP A 62 -8.51 -6.85 -9.40
CA ASP A 62 -8.97 -5.59 -10.02
C ASP A 62 -8.49 -4.33 -9.27
N GLY A 63 -7.33 -4.41 -8.60
CA GLY A 63 -6.69 -3.29 -7.91
C GLY A 63 -7.45 -2.88 -6.66
N ARG A 64 -8.44 -3.70 -6.26
CA ARG A 64 -9.35 -3.41 -5.18
C ARG A 64 -8.63 -3.55 -3.85
N LEU A 65 -8.68 -2.47 -3.09
CA LEU A 65 -8.22 -2.47 -1.70
C LEU A 65 -9.32 -3.01 -0.78
N GLY A 66 -8.90 -3.68 0.28
CA GLY A 66 -9.80 -4.00 1.40
C GLY A 66 -10.26 -2.71 2.08
N ASN A 67 -11.52 -2.68 2.51
CA ASN A 67 -12.06 -1.60 3.30
C ASN A 67 -12.55 -2.16 4.64
N HIS A 68 -12.15 -1.51 5.73
CA HIS A 68 -12.66 -1.77 7.07
C HIS A 68 -13.26 -0.46 7.59
N ASP A 69 -14.54 -0.48 7.94
CA ASP A 69 -15.26 0.68 8.44
C ASP A 69 -14.86 0.98 9.90
N ALA A 70 -13.71 1.63 10.06
CA ALA A 70 -13.19 2.07 11.33
C ALA A 70 -12.58 3.47 11.22
N LEU A 71 -12.92 4.32 12.18
CA LEU A 71 -12.31 5.62 12.36
C LEU A 71 -11.31 5.56 13.51
N VAL A 72 -10.05 5.87 13.21
CA VAL A 72 -8.97 5.89 14.20
C VAL A 72 -8.64 7.33 14.56
N LYS A 73 -8.77 7.67 15.86
CA LYS A 73 -8.29 8.96 16.39
C LYS A 73 -6.83 8.82 16.80
N ILE A 74 -5.98 9.70 16.28
CA ILE A 74 -4.57 9.78 16.67
C ILE A 74 -4.43 10.84 17.76
N GLU A 75 -4.08 10.42 18.98
CA GLU A 75 -3.83 11.33 20.10
C GLU A 75 -2.42 11.96 19.97
N LEU A 76 -2.35 13.29 20.09
CA LEU A 76 -1.09 14.03 20.06
C LEU A 76 -0.48 14.13 21.46
N LYS A 77 0.85 14.26 21.53
CA LYS A 77 1.53 14.56 22.80
C LYS A 77 1.12 15.96 23.28
N PRO A 78 1.00 16.20 24.60
CA PRO A 78 0.73 17.54 25.13
C PRO A 78 1.71 18.58 24.60
N GLY A 79 1.20 19.74 24.16
CA GLY A 79 2.01 20.83 23.62
C GLY A 79 2.49 20.63 22.17
N SER A 80 1.95 19.65 21.43
CA SER A 80 2.28 19.47 20.01
C SER A 80 1.69 20.60 19.16
N GLU A 81 2.51 21.20 18.30
CA GLU A 81 2.11 22.24 17.34
C GLU A 81 2.28 21.74 15.89
N PRO A 82 1.49 22.25 14.93
CA PRO A 82 1.63 21.87 13.52
C PRO A 82 3.01 22.17 12.94
N VAL A 83 3.53 21.21 12.18
CA VAL A 83 4.78 21.35 11.41
C VAL A 83 4.49 21.14 9.94
N SER A 84 4.91 22.10 9.10
CA SER A 84 4.82 22.02 7.65
C SER A 84 6.17 22.28 7.01
N LEU A 85 6.69 21.28 6.31
CA LEU A 85 7.97 21.32 5.62
C LEU A 85 7.76 21.44 4.10
N PRO A 86 8.62 22.19 3.39
CA PRO A 86 8.51 22.32 1.94
C PRO A 86 8.80 20.97 1.24
N PRO A 87 8.15 20.69 0.09
CA PRO A 87 8.47 19.52 -0.72
C PRO A 87 9.92 19.51 -1.20
N PHE A 88 10.53 18.32 -1.33
CA PHE A 88 11.85 18.20 -1.91
C PHE A 88 11.86 18.56 -3.41
N PRO A 89 12.93 19.19 -3.91
CA PRO A 89 13.13 19.34 -5.35
C PRO A 89 13.23 17.97 -6.01
N VAL A 90 12.47 17.78 -7.08
CA VAL A 90 12.45 16.53 -7.86
C VAL A 90 12.59 16.82 -9.35
N SER A 91 13.20 15.90 -10.09
CA SER A 91 13.27 16.00 -11.54
C SER A 91 11.86 15.92 -12.16
N PRO A 92 11.66 16.46 -13.38
CA PRO A 92 10.38 16.35 -14.09
C PRO A 92 9.89 14.90 -14.21
N ALA A 93 10.78 13.97 -14.58
CA ALA A 93 10.43 12.54 -14.69
C ALA A 93 9.95 11.94 -13.36
N ASN A 94 10.60 12.29 -12.25
CA ASN A 94 10.19 11.84 -10.92
C ASN A 94 8.85 12.45 -10.50
N ARG A 95 8.61 13.72 -10.85
CA ARG A 95 7.33 14.39 -10.62
C ARG A 95 6.19 13.68 -11.35
N ASP A 96 6.39 13.27 -12.58
CA ASP A 96 5.37 12.56 -13.36
C ASP A 96 5.01 11.20 -12.73
N VAL A 97 6.00 10.46 -12.22
CA VAL A 97 5.77 9.19 -11.50
C VAL A 97 4.97 9.43 -10.22
N MET A 98 5.35 10.43 -9.42
CA MET A 98 4.62 10.76 -8.18
C MET A 98 3.19 11.19 -8.46
N ASN A 99 2.96 12.03 -9.48
CA ASN A 99 1.63 12.48 -9.85
C ASN A 99 0.73 11.30 -10.23
N LYS A 100 1.21 10.37 -11.06
CA LYS A 100 0.46 9.15 -11.42
C LYS A 100 0.06 8.32 -10.19
N GLN A 101 0.96 8.18 -9.22
CA GLN A 101 0.68 7.44 -8.00
C GLN A 101 -0.35 8.16 -7.10
N ILE A 102 -0.23 9.48 -6.97
CA ILE A 102 -1.19 10.32 -6.24
C ILE A 102 -2.58 10.21 -6.87
N ASP A 103 -2.67 10.34 -8.20
CA ASP A 103 -3.93 10.24 -8.93
C ASP A 103 -4.58 8.87 -8.73
N ALA A 104 -3.80 7.78 -8.81
CA ALA A 104 -4.28 6.43 -8.54
C ALA A 104 -4.83 6.29 -7.11
N TRP A 105 -4.14 6.83 -6.09
CA TRP A 105 -4.61 6.77 -4.70
C TRP A 105 -5.83 7.64 -4.43
N ILE A 106 -5.97 8.78 -5.12
CA ILE A 106 -7.20 9.59 -5.08
C ILE A 106 -8.36 8.81 -5.69
N GLN A 107 -8.16 8.18 -6.86
CA GLN A 107 -9.18 7.36 -7.52
C GLN A 107 -9.62 6.16 -6.66
N LEU A 108 -8.66 5.53 -5.95
CA LEU A 108 -8.92 4.43 -5.02
C LEU A 108 -9.52 4.88 -3.68
N GLY A 109 -9.62 6.19 -3.41
CA GLY A 109 -10.13 6.74 -2.14
C GLY A 109 -9.19 6.51 -0.95
N VAL A 110 -7.91 6.24 -1.18
CA VAL A 110 -6.89 6.06 -0.14
C VAL A 110 -6.48 7.41 0.48
N ILE A 111 -6.44 8.45 -0.35
CA ILE A 111 -6.13 9.82 0.06
C ILE A 111 -7.13 10.79 -0.57
N GLU A 112 -7.19 12.00 -0.02
CA GLU A 112 -8.00 13.09 -0.55
C GLU A 112 -7.26 14.44 -0.47
N PRO A 113 -7.63 15.44 -1.28
CA PRO A 113 -7.13 16.80 -1.14
C PRO A 113 -7.50 17.37 0.23
N SER A 114 -6.52 18.00 0.91
CA SER A 114 -6.74 18.63 2.21
C SER A 114 -6.01 19.97 2.32
N LYS A 115 -6.48 20.82 3.26
CA LYS A 115 -5.82 22.08 3.64
C LYS A 115 -5.35 21.97 5.09
N SER A 116 -4.28 21.20 5.29
CA SER A 116 -3.72 20.92 6.61
C SER A 116 -2.64 21.94 7.00
N PRO A 117 -2.56 22.37 8.28
CA PRO A 117 -1.39 23.07 8.79
C PRO A 117 -0.19 22.12 8.98
N TRP A 118 -0.40 20.80 8.87
CA TRP A 118 0.64 19.78 8.88
C TRP A 118 1.07 19.43 7.46
N GLY A 119 2.38 19.31 7.22
CA GLY A 119 2.93 18.96 5.92
C GLY A 119 4.27 18.25 6.05
N ALA A 120 4.39 17.08 5.45
CA ALA A 120 5.64 16.32 5.36
C ALA A 120 6.03 16.15 3.88
N PRO A 121 7.32 16.26 3.53
CA PRO A 121 7.76 16.09 2.15
C PRO A 121 7.75 14.61 1.77
N ALA A 122 7.26 14.31 0.57
CA ALA A 122 7.36 12.98 -0.03
C ALA A 122 8.68 12.83 -0.82
N PHE A 123 9.16 11.60 -0.94
CA PHE A 123 10.32 11.25 -1.76
C PHE A 123 10.08 9.91 -2.46
N ILE A 124 10.81 9.69 -3.55
CA ILE A 124 10.79 8.42 -4.29
C ILE A 124 11.85 7.49 -3.71
N ALA A 125 11.46 6.25 -3.44
CA ALA A 125 12.38 5.17 -3.15
C ALA A 125 12.40 4.21 -4.34
N TYR A 126 13.60 3.92 -4.85
CA TYR A 126 13.78 2.89 -5.86
C TYR A 126 14.03 1.56 -5.18
N ARG A 127 13.24 0.53 -5.52
CA ARG A 127 13.53 -0.84 -5.13
C ARG A 127 14.28 -1.52 -6.28
N ASN A 128 15.49 -1.99 -6.01
CA ASN A 128 16.25 -2.77 -6.98
C ASN A 128 15.71 -4.21 -6.98
N ASN A 129 15.43 -4.75 -8.16
CA ASN A 129 15.09 -6.16 -8.35
C ASN A 129 16.36 -6.99 -8.10
N LYS A 130 16.55 -7.45 -6.87
CA LYS A 130 17.39 -8.62 -6.56
C LYS A 130 16.50 -9.82 -6.31
#